data_AF-A0A269PI55-F1
#
_entry.id   AF-A0A269PI55-F1
#
_cell.length_a   1.000
_cell.length_b   1.000
_cell.length_c   1.000
_cell.angle_alpha   90.00
_cell.angle_beta   90.00
_cell.angle_gamma   90.00
#
_symmetry.space_group_name_H-M   'P 1'
#
loop_
_entity.id
_entity.type
_entity.pdbx_description
1 polymer ?
#
loop_
_entity_poly.entity_id
_entity_poly.type
_entity_poly.pdbx_seq_one_letter_code
_entity_poly.pdbx_strand_id
1 'polypeptide(L)'
;MIIKQLEINGHLFINVPADIKTLMELGVSNQKALELIAETEQKAKFERVLQQRIYAYKNESDPLYMEYQYDKTSESEKKWRDRVTEIKTCYPLPEVS
;
A
#
# COMPACT_ATOMS: atom_id res chain seq x y z
N MET A 1 8.20 9.53 -7.97
CA MET A 1 8.19 8.16 -7.40
C MET A 1 9.49 7.48 -7.74
N ILE A 2 9.87 6.44 -7.00
CA ILE A 2 11.16 5.77 -7.17
C ILE A 2 10.91 4.27 -7.40
N ILE A 3 11.52 3.73 -8.46
CA ILE A 3 11.66 2.31 -8.67
C ILE A 3 12.84 1.86 -7.81
N LYS A 4 12.56 1.06 -6.77
CA LYS A 4 13.56 0.62 -5.78
C LYS A 4 14.71 -0.15 -6.44
N GLN A 5 14.38 -1.00 -7.40
CA GLN A 5 15.31 -1.85 -8.13
C GLN A 5 14.82 -2.09 -9.56
N LEU A 6 15.70 -1.94 -10.54
CA LEU A 6 15.41 -2.12 -11.96
C LEU A 6 16.61 -2.76 -12.66
N GLU A 7 16.39 -3.84 -13.40
CA GLU A 7 17.44 -4.47 -14.22
C GLU A 7 17.22 -4.11 -15.69
N ILE A 8 18.26 -3.58 -16.34
CA ILE A 8 18.24 -3.21 -17.76
C ILE A 8 19.56 -3.67 -18.39
N ASN A 9 19.48 -4.45 -19.47
CA ASN A 9 20.66 -4.92 -20.22
C ASN A 9 21.73 -5.61 -19.33
N GLY A 10 21.30 -6.33 -18.29
CA GLY A 10 22.21 -7.00 -17.34
C GLY A 10 22.84 -6.08 -16.28
N HIS A 11 22.44 -4.81 -16.23
CA HIS A 11 22.85 -3.88 -15.20
C HIS A 11 21.72 -3.65 -14.19
N LEU A 12 22.08 -3.70 -12.91
CA LEU A 12 21.18 -3.42 -11.81
C LEU A 12 21.23 -1.93 -11.42
N PHE A 13 20.09 -1.27 -11.47
CA PHE A 13 19.90 0.10 -11.04
C PHE A 13 19.07 0.14 -9.76
N ILE A 14 19.46 0.99 -8.82
CA ILE A 14 18.81 1.16 -7.52
C ILE A 14 18.31 2.60 -7.42
N ASN A 15 17.13 2.79 -6.82
CA ASN A 15 16.52 4.09 -6.62
C ASN A 15 16.35 4.92 -7.91
N VAL A 16 15.85 4.28 -8.97
CA VAL A 16 15.64 4.93 -10.27
C VAL A 16 14.39 5.83 -10.21
N PRO A 17 14.48 7.10 -10.62
CA PRO A 17 13.32 7.94 -10.85
C PRO A 17 12.30 7.27 -11.78
N ALA A 18 11.05 7.15 -11.33
CA ALA A 18 9.95 6.63 -12.13
C ALA A 18 9.40 7.74 -13.06
N ASP A 19 10.22 8.18 -14.01
CA ASP A 19 9.83 9.14 -15.05
C ASP A 19 10.29 8.65 -16.43
N ILE A 20 9.52 9.01 -17.45
CA ILE A 20 9.69 8.49 -18.81
C ILE A 20 11.07 8.85 -19.36
N LYS A 21 11.54 10.07 -19.12
CA LYS A 21 12.80 10.56 -19.66
C LYS A 21 13.97 9.73 -19.11
N THR A 22 14.06 9.58 -17.79
CA THR A 22 15.11 8.78 -17.13
C THR A 22 15.08 7.33 -17.61
N LEU A 23 13.89 6.72 -17.69
CA LEU A 23 13.77 5.32 -18.12
C LEU A 23 14.19 5.13 -19.58
N MET A 24 13.82 6.04 -20.46
CA MET A 24 14.25 6.00 -21.87
C MET A 24 15.75 6.24 -22.04
N GLU A 25 16.34 7.15 -21.25
CA GLU A 25 17.80 7.37 -21.23
C GLU A 25 18.57 6.13 -20.76
N LEU A 26 17.98 5.33 -19.87
CA LEU A 26 18.53 4.04 -19.44
C LEU A 26 18.32 2.90 -20.45
N GLY A 27 17.66 3.17 -21.59
CA GLY A 27 17.43 2.20 -22.66
C GLY A 27 16.13 1.41 -22.54
N VAL A 28 15.20 1.82 -21.67
CA VAL A 28 13.86 1.22 -21.58
C VAL A 28 13.01 1.74 -22.74
N SER A 29 12.26 0.86 -23.40
CA SER A 29 11.32 1.28 -24.45
C SER A 29 10.21 2.16 -23.87
N ASN A 30 9.65 3.08 -24.66
CA ASN A 30 8.56 3.95 -24.20
C ASN A 30 7.38 3.16 -23.61
N GLN A 31 7.00 2.06 -24.26
CA GLN A 31 5.92 1.18 -23.77
C GLN A 31 6.27 0.59 -22.40
N LYS A 32 7.48 0.06 -22.23
CA LYS A 32 7.89 -0.53 -20.95
C LYS A 32 8.07 0.52 -19.86
N ALA A 33 8.50 1.73 -20.21
CA ALA A 33 8.61 2.85 -19.28
C ALA A 33 7.25 3.23 -18.71
N LEU A 34 6.21 3.30 -19.55
CA LEU A 34 4.83 3.58 -19.12
C LEU A 34 4.31 2.50 -18.18
N GLU A 35 4.55 1.22 -18.50
CA GLU A 35 4.17 0.10 -17.63
C GLU A 35 4.86 0.18 -16.25
N LEU A 36 6.17 0.41 -16.22
CA LEU A 36 6.92 0.53 -14.97
C LEU A 36 6.44 1.69 -14.10
N ILE A 37 6.08 2.82 -14.71
CA ILE A 37 5.53 3.97 -14.00
C ILE A 37 4.16 3.61 -13.40
N ALA A 38 3.26 3.02 -14.19
CA ALA A 38 1.94 2.61 -13.72
C ALA A 38 2.02 1.58 -12.59
N GLU A 39 2.89 0.58 -12.71
CA GLU A 39 3.15 -0.41 -11.65
C GLU A 39 3.68 0.25 -10.38
N THR A 40 4.60 1.22 -10.53
CA THR A 40 5.19 1.95 -9.40
C THR A 40 4.14 2.84 -8.71
N GLU A 41 3.29 3.52 -9.47
CA GLU A 41 2.16 4.30 -8.98
C GLU A 41 1.18 3.44 -8.18
N GLN A 42 0.81 2.29 -8.73
CA GLN A 42 -0.11 1.37 -8.07
C GLN A 42 0.48 0.83 -6.77
N LYS A 43 1.77 0.46 -6.76
CA LYS A 43 2.47 0.07 -5.52
C LYS A 43 2.50 1.20 -4.50
N ALA A 44 2.84 2.42 -4.91
CA ALA A 44 2.88 3.57 -4.01
C ALA A 44 1.50 3.88 -3.41
N LYS A 45 0.43 3.78 -4.23
CA LYS A 45 -0.95 3.92 -3.76
C LYS A 45 -1.32 2.85 -2.75
N PHE A 46 -1.00 1.59 -3.04
CA PHE A 46 -1.22 0.47 -2.12
C PHE A 46 -0.49 0.67 -0.80
N GLU A 47 0.82 0.96 -0.84
CA GLU A 47 1.64 1.20 0.36
C GLU A 47 1.06 2.35 1.20
N ARG A 48 0.65 3.45 0.56
CA ARG A 48 0.03 4.60 1.25
C ARG A 48 -1.26 4.21 1.98
N VAL A 49 -2.18 3.53 1.29
CA VAL A 49 -3.45 3.11 1.89
C VAL A 49 -3.20 2.11 3.02
N LEU A 50 -2.27 1.18 2.84
CA LEU A 50 -1.90 0.22 3.87
C LEU A 50 -1.38 0.91 5.13
N GLN A 51 -0.51 1.93 4.99
CA GLN A 51 -0.01 2.69 6.14
C GLN A 51 -1.14 3.43 6.87
N GLN A 52 -2.06 4.06 6.13
CA GLN A 52 -3.23 4.71 6.72
C GLN A 52 -4.09 3.72 7.50
N ARG A 53 -4.28 2.52 6.95
CA ARG A 53 -5.05 1.46 7.59
C ARG A 53 -4.38 0.90 8.83
N ILE A 54 -3.07 0.68 8.81
CA ILE A 54 -2.27 0.26 9.98
C ILE A 54 -2.37 1.32 11.09
N TYR A 55 -2.26 2.59 10.74
CA TYR A 55 -2.41 3.68 11.69
C TYR A 55 -3.82 3.71 12.31
N ALA A 56 -4.86 3.58 11.49
CA ALA A 56 -6.24 3.54 11.97
C ALA A 56 -6.49 2.33 12.89
N TYR A 57 -5.97 1.15 12.56
CA TYR A 57 -6.11 -0.01 13.44
C TYR A 57 -5.50 0.23 14.82
N LYS A 58 -4.25 0.71 14.85
CA LYS A 58 -3.53 0.99 16.11
C LYS A 58 -4.26 1.97 17.02
N ASN A 59 -4.89 3.00 16.44
CA ASN A 59 -5.52 4.07 17.22
C ASN A 59 -7.00 3.82 17.51
N GLU A 60 -7.69 3.05 16.68
CA GLU A 60 -9.15 2.97 16.72
C GLU A 60 -9.70 1.57 16.99
N SER A 61 -9.11 0.50 16.44
CA SER A 61 -9.62 -0.86 16.62
C SER A 61 -8.88 -1.68 17.67
N ASP A 62 -7.56 -1.49 17.78
CA ASP A 62 -6.72 -2.29 18.68
C ASP A 62 -7.08 -2.07 20.16
N PRO A 63 -7.40 -0.84 20.63
CA PRO A 63 -7.92 -0.66 22.00
C PRO A 63 -9.24 -1.41 22.25
N LEU A 64 -10.16 -1.41 21.28
CA LEU A 64 -11.44 -2.14 21.39
C LEU A 64 -11.22 -3.65 21.41
N TYR A 65 -10.22 -4.15 20.68
CA TYR A 65 -9.84 -5.56 20.75
C TYR A 65 -9.34 -5.92 22.15
N MET A 66 -8.51 -5.08 22.76
CA MET A 66 -8.02 -5.30 24.14
C MET A 66 -9.17 -5.29 25.16
N GLU A 67 -10.12 -4.37 25.02
CA GLU A 67 -11.36 -4.36 25.83
C GLU A 67 -12.13 -5.67 25.69
N TYR A 68 -12.33 -6.14 24.46
CA TYR A 68 -12.98 -7.42 24.19
C TYR A 68 -12.20 -8.61 24.77
N GLN A 69 -10.86 -8.62 24.71
CA GLN A 69 -10.06 -9.70 25.30
C GLN A 69 -10.24 -9.78 26.83
N TYR A 70 -10.50 -8.65 27.49
CA TYR A 70 -10.75 -8.58 28.92
C TYR A 70 -12.21 -8.94 29.28
N ASP A 71 -13.18 -8.22 28.72
CA ASP A 71 -14.60 -8.35 29.09
C ASP A 71 -15.29 -9.56 28.44
N LYS A 72 -14.82 -10.00 27.27
CA LYS A 72 -15.31 -11.16 26.50
C LYS A 72 -16.81 -11.16 26.21
N THR A 73 -17.42 -9.98 26.09
CA THR A 73 -18.85 -9.82 25.79
C THR A 73 -19.11 -9.75 24.29
N SER A 74 -20.30 -10.18 23.85
CA SER A 74 -20.72 -10.03 22.46
C SER A 74 -20.79 -8.56 22.01
N GLU A 75 -21.08 -7.64 22.94
CA GLU A 75 -21.13 -6.22 22.65
C GLU A 75 -19.75 -5.63 22.35
N SER A 76 -18.73 -5.96 23.16
CA SER A 76 -17.34 -5.51 22.93
C SER A 76 -16.76 -6.13 21.65
N GLU A 77 -17.06 -7.40 21.36
CA GLU A 77 -16.70 -8.02 20.08
C GLU A 77 -17.31 -7.28 18.89
N LYS A 78 -18.61 -6.96 18.97
CA LYS A 78 -19.32 -6.23 17.91
C LYS A 78 -18.71 -4.85 17.68
N LYS A 79 -18.45 -4.09 18.75
CA LYS A 79 -17.80 -2.77 18.66
C LYS A 79 -16.45 -2.83 17.94
N TRP A 80 -15.62 -3.81 18.28
CA TRP A 80 -14.33 -4.02 17.61
C TRP A 80 -14.51 -4.36 16.12
N ARG A 81 -15.37 -5.33 15.79
CA ARG A 81 -15.59 -5.77 14.40
C ARG A 81 -16.23 -4.68 13.53
N ASP A 82 -17.13 -3.90 14.08
CA ASP A 82 -17.75 -2.76 13.40
C ASP A 82 -16.68 -1.72 13.07
N ARG A 83 -15.84 -1.33 14.04
CA ARG A 83 -14.75 -0.38 13.80
C ARG A 83 -13.74 -0.91 12.77
N VAL A 84 -13.40 -2.20 12.82
CA VAL A 84 -12.56 -2.81 11.79
C VAL A 84 -13.20 -2.62 10.41
N THR A 85 -14.50 -2.89 10.27
CA THR A 85 -15.24 -2.76 9.01
C THR A 85 -15.28 -1.32 8.49
N GLU A 86 -15.53 -0.36 9.38
CA GLU A 86 -15.45 1.08 9.08
C GLU A 86 -14.07 1.46 8.54
N ILE A 87 -12.98 1.03 9.21
CA ILE A 87 -11.60 1.28 8.77
C ILE A 87 -11.34 0.70 7.37
N LYS A 88 -11.82 -0.52 7.07
CA LYS A 88 -11.65 -1.10 5.72
C LYS A 88 -12.40 -0.29 4.66
N THR A 89 -13.54 0.28 5.03
CA THR A 89 -14.37 1.10 4.15
C THR A 89 -13.72 2.46 3.88
N CYS A 90 -13.12 3.08 4.90
CA CYS A 90 -12.39 4.34 4.76
C CYS A 90 -11.06 4.20 3.99
N TYR A 91 -10.37 3.06 4.15
CA TYR A 91 -9.08 2.78 3.51
C TYR A 91 -9.14 1.51 2.65
N PRO A 92 -9.88 1.55 1.52
CA PRO A 92 -10.02 0.41 0.64
C PRO A 92 -8.68 0.12 -0.03
N LEU A 93 -8.15 -1.08 0.16
CA LEU A 93 -6.95 -1.50 -0.56
C LEU A 93 -7.28 -1.51 -2.06
N PRO A 94 -6.43 -0.91 -2.91
CA PRO A 94 -6.68 -0.93 -4.34
C PRO A 94 -6.64 -2.37 -4.85
N GLU A 95 -7.53 -2.70 -5.77
CA GLU A 95 -7.57 -4.04 -6.38
C GLU A 95 -6.24 -4.35 -7.06
N VAL A 96 -5.75 -5.57 -6.85
CA VAL A 96 -4.68 -6.16 -7.67
C VAL A 96 -5.38 -6.64 -8.94
N SER A 97 -5.53 -5.72 -9.90
CA SER A 97 -5.96 -6.02 -11.27
C SER A 97 -4.80 -6.56 -12.10
#